data_AF-A0A2D8UIR9-F1
#
_entry.id   AF-A0A2D8UIR9-F1
#
_cell.length_a   1.000
_cell.length_b   1.000
_cell.length_c   1.000
_cell.angle_alpha   90.00
_cell.angle_beta   90.00
_cell.angle_gamma   90.00
#
_symmetry.space_group_name_H-M   'P 1'
#
loop_
_entity.id
_entity.type
_entity.pdbx_description
1 polymer ?
#
loop_
_entity_poly.entity_id
_entity_poly.type
_entity_poly.pdbx_seq_one_letter_code
_entity_poly.pdbx_strand_id
1 'polypeptide(L)'
;MVTFNFKFKFFLIAVVAFMLFTVIGTLSHELGHIAMAELLGNDAKLFYGSMTSAPKGYWEDEDVIAFQKFFEDNRERLEANPTEGEKLLEPYFKPIQEKYPDNPKRSIWITMGGPLQTIFTSVMGLFILHFRKSKYQSKFRFLDWLGVFLSLFILREVFNAFHGLITELFSEIQFYAGDEFNISNYFGWNVWTLPLIMMIIGVVVSLYVIFNVIPISYRFSFILAGLVGGLSGFAIWFGYLGPILLPIEI
;
A
#
# COMPACT_ATOMS: atom_id res chain seq x y z
N MET A 1 9.38 14.23 27.08
CA MET A 1 9.15 15.68 26.97
C MET A 1 9.22 16.09 25.51
N VAL A 2 8.14 16.61 24.93
CA VAL A 2 8.18 17.22 23.58
C VAL A 2 8.55 18.68 23.79
N THR A 3 9.74 19.08 23.37
CA THR A 3 10.08 20.51 23.29
C THR A 3 9.57 21.06 21.97
N PHE A 4 8.76 22.11 22.02
CA PHE A 4 8.23 22.80 20.84
C PHE A 4 9.33 23.64 20.17
N ASN A 5 10.28 22.98 19.51
CA ASN A 5 11.30 23.61 18.71
C ASN A 5 10.93 23.43 17.23
N PHE A 6 10.40 24.49 16.63
CA PHE A 6 10.01 24.48 15.23
C PHE A 6 11.19 24.92 14.35
N LYS A 7 11.61 24.03 13.45
CA LYS A 7 12.72 24.19 12.50
C LYS A 7 12.14 24.31 11.10
N PHE A 8 11.70 25.51 10.72
CA PHE A 8 10.99 25.75 9.45
C PHE A 8 11.73 25.21 8.21
N LYS A 9 13.04 25.45 8.07
CA LYS A 9 13.83 24.92 6.94
C LYS A 9 13.81 23.39 6.88
N PHE A 10 13.96 22.73 8.03
CA PHE A 10 13.90 21.27 8.12
C PHE A 10 12.49 20.75 7.85
N PHE A 11 11.46 21.43 8.37
CA PHE A 11 10.06 21.11 8.14
C PHE A 11 9.74 21.06 6.64
N LEU A 12 10.12 22.08 5.86
CA LEU A 12 9.88 22.10 4.41
C LEU A 12 10.54 20.92 3.69
N ILE A 13 11.80 20.63 4.01
CA ILE A 13 12.53 19.49 3.44
C ILE A 13 11.86 18.18 3.82
N ALA A 14 11.45 18.02 5.08
CA ALA A 14 10.79 16.82 5.57
C ALA A 14 9.41 16.63 4.90
N VAL A 15 8.63 17.70 4.67
CA VAL A 15 7.35 17.62 3.95
C VAL A 15 7.57 17.04 2.56
N VAL A 16 8.49 17.60 1.78
CA VAL A 16 8.81 17.09 0.44
C VAL A 16 9.30 15.65 0.50
N ALA A 17 10.16 15.33 1.47
CA ALA A 17 10.63 13.96 1.65
C ALA A 17 9.47 12.99 1.96
N PHE A 18 8.55 13.35 2.85
CA PHE A 18 7.37 12.53 3.14
C PHE A 18 6.51 12.32 1.90
N MET A 19 6.25 13.38 1.12
CA MET A 19 5.49 13.26 -0.13
C MET A 19 6.14 12.26 -1.10
N LEU A 20 7.45 12.37 -1.29
CA LEU A 20 8.22 11.45 -2.13
C LEU A 20 8.18 10.02 -1.60
N PHE A 21 8.40 9.83 -0.31
CA PHE A 21 8.40 8.50 0.32
C PHE A 21 7.02 7.86 0.39
N THR A 22 5.93 8.63 0.40
CA THR A 22 4.56 8.09 0.23
C THR A 22 4.38 7.45 -1.14
N VAL A 23 4.87 8.10 -2.20
CA VAL A 23 4.84 7.54 -3.57
C VAL A 23 5.73 6.31 -3.66
N ILE A 24 6.98 6.41 -3.21
CA ILE A 24 7.94 5.30 -3.23
C ILE A 24 7.39 4.11 -2.43
N GLY A 25 6.81 4.34 -1.26
CA GLY A 25 6.23 3.29 -0.43
C GLY A 25 5.03 2.61 -1.07
N THR A 26 4.19 3.36 -1.77
CA THR A 26 3.06 2.78 -2.52
C THR A 26 3.56 1.91 -3.65
N LEU A 27 4.44 2.43 -4.51
CA LEU A 27 4.99 1.67 -5.63
C LEU A 27 5.80 0.45 -5.16
N SER A 28 6.60 0.59 -4.10
CA SER A 28 7.40 -0.53 -3.60
C SER A 28 6.51 -1.64 -3.05
N HIS A 29 5.39 -1.29 -2.41
CA HIS A 29 4.43 -2.25 -1.92
C HIS A 29 3.78 -3.02 -3.08
N GLU A 30 3.33 -2.33 -4.13
CA GLU A 30 2.81 -3.00 -5.33
C GLU A 30 3.87 -3.89 -6.01
N LEU A 31 5.13 -3.45 -6.03
CA LEU A 31 6.25 -4.28 -6.49
C LEU A 31 6.45 -5.54 -5.64
N GLY A 32 6.07 -5.51 -4.37
CA GLY A 32 6.05 -6.69 -3.50
C GLY A 32 5.06 -7.75 -3.98
N HIS A 33 3.85 -7.33 -4.36
CA HIS A 33 2.86 -8.22 -4.98
C HIS A 33 3.36 -8.76 -6.32
N ILE A 34 3.90 -7.89 -7.18
CA ILE A 34 4.41 -8.25 -8.51
C ILE A 34 5.52 -9.29 -8.39
N ALA A 35 6.50 -9.06 -7.51
CA ALA A 35 7.59 -10.01 -7.29
C ALA A 35 7.04 -11.39 -6.89
N MET A 36 6.04 -11.44 -6.02
CA MET A 36 5.45 -12.72 -5.62
C MET A 36 4.61 -13.37 -6.73
N ALA A 37 3.89 -12.58 -7.52
CA ALA A 37 3.15 -13.07 -8.69
C ALA A 37 4.09 -13.69 -9.74
N GLU A 38 5.18 -13.00 -10.08
CA GLU A 38 6.19 -13.49 -11.02
C GLU A 38 6.90 -14.75 -10.52
N LEU A 39 7.25 -14.80 -9.23
CA LEU A 39 7.83 -16.00 -8.60
C LEU A 39 6.90 -17.22 -8.66
N LEU A 40 5.59 -16.99 -8.60
CA LEU A 40 4.58 -18.04 -8.76
C LEU A 40 4.28 -18.34 -10.22
N GLY A 41 4.88 -17.62 -11.18
CA GLY A 41 4.74 -17.84 -12.60
C GLY A 41 3.53 -17.16 -13.24
N ASN A 42 2.93 -16.16 -12.58
CA ASN A 42 1.91 -15.29 -13.15
C ASN A 42 2.56 -14.14 -13.93
N ASP A 43 1.82 -13.58 -14.88
CA ASP A 43 2.15 -12.32 -15.53
C ASP A 43 1.49 -11.17 -14.76
N ALA A 44 2.31 -10.25 -14.27
CA ALA A 44 1.87 -9.18 -13.39
C ALA A 44 2.14 -7.82 -14.03
N LYS A 45 1.10 -7.00 -14.11
CA LYS A 45 1.20 -5.63 -14.63
C LYS A 45 0.88 -4.64 -13.52
N LEU A 46 1.71 -3.61 -13.41
CA LEU A 46 1.53 -2.51 -12.48
C LEU A 46 0.55 -1.49 -13.06
N PHE A 47 -0.45 -1.12 -12.27
CA PHE A 47 -1.38 -0.04 -12.54
C PHE A 47 -1.25 1.04 -11.48
N TYR A 48 -1.87 2.17 -11.74
CA TYR A 48 -1.75 3.36 -10.91
C TYR A 48 -1.99 3.12 -9.39
N GLY A 49 -3.00 2.32 -9.04
CA GLY A 49 -3.39 2.06 -7.65
C GLY A 49 -3.50 0.59 -7.30
N SER A 50 -3.01 -0.30 -8.16
CA SER A 50 -3.14 -1.74 -8.01
C SER A 50 -2.16 -2.47 -8.92
N MET A 51 -2.18 -3.79 -8.84
CA MET A 51 -1.53 -4.67 -9.79
C MET A 51 -2.51 -5.74 -10.26
N THR A 52 -2.26 -6.27 -11.45
CA THR A 52 -2.88 -7.52 -11.88
C THR A 52 -1.91 -8.68 -11.68
N SER A 53 -2.44 -9.88 -11.54
CA SER A 53 -1.64 -11.09 -11.43
C SER A 53 -2.27 -12.24 -12.22
N ALA A 54 -2.36 -12.08 -13.52
CA ALA A 54 -3.02 -13.05 -14.37
C ALA A 54 -2.13 -14.29 -14.62
N PRO A 55 -2.70 -15.48 -14.84
CA PRO A 55 -1.94 -16.62 -15.34
C PRO A 55 -1.26 -16.29 -16.69
N LYS A 56 -0.16 -16.99 -17.02
CA LYS A 56 0.49 -16.84 -18.33
C LYS A 56 -0.48 -17.16 -19.47
N GLY A 57 -0.46 -16.36 -20.52
CA GLY A 57 -1.34 -16.53 -21.68
C GLY A 57 -2.75 -15.97 -21.47
N TYR A 58 -3.06 -15.42 -20.29
CA TYR A 58 -4.40 -14.90 -19.98
C TYR A 58 -4.73 -13.68 -20.84
N TRP A 59 -3.80 -12.73 -20.96
CA TRP A 59 -4.02 -11.51 -21.74
C TRP A 59 -4.09 -11.74 -23.25
N GLU A 60 -3.58 -12.87 -23.71
CA GLU A 60 -3.60 -13.29 -25.12
C GLU A 60 -4.77 -14.22 -25.47
N ASP A 61 -5.58 -14.65 -24.50
CA ASP A 61 -6.72 -15.56 -24.74
C ASP A 61 -7.87 -14.80 -25.43
N GLU A 62 -8.43 -15.42 -26.47
CA GLU A 62 -9.51 -14.82 -27.29
C GLU A 62 -10.76 -14.49 -26.46
N ASP A 63 -11.10 -15.30 -25.46
CA ASP A 63 -12.26 -15.05 -24.60
C ASP A 63 -12.01 -13.84 -23.69
N VAL A 64 -10.77 -13.68 -23.20
CA VAL A 64 -10.36 -12.53 -22.38
C VAL A 64 -10.38 -11.24 -23.20
N ILE A 65 -9.85 -11.27 -24.42
CA ILE A 65 -9.90 -10.11 -25.33
C ILE A 65 -11.34 -9.75 -25.67
N ALA A 66 -12.20 -10.73 -25.95
CA ALA A 66 -13.61 -10.51 -26.22
C ALA A 66 -14.34 -9.92 -25.01
N PHE A 67 -14.03 -10.40 -23.80
CA PHE A 67 -14.54 -9.86 -22.55
C PHE A 67 -14.12 -8.41 -22.33
N GLN A 68 -12.82 -8.10 -22.47
CA GLN A 68 -12.29 -6.74 -22.30
C GLN A 68 -12.97 -5.76 -23.27
N LYS A 69 -13.07 -6.13 -24.55
CA LYS A 69 -13.74 -5.30 -25.55
C LYS A 69 -15.22 -5.09 -25.24
N PHE A 70 -15.93 -6.14 -24.84
CA PHE A 70 -17.33 -6.02 -24.44
C PHE A 70 -17.49 -5.09 -23.23
N PHE A 71 -16.60 -5.21 -22.24
CA PHE A 71 -16.62 -4.38 -21.05
C PHE A 71 -16.37 -2.91 -21.39
N GLU A 72 -15.37 -2.61 -22.22
CA GLU A 72 -15.09 -1.24 -22.70
C GLU A 72 -16.29 -0.66 -23.47
N ASP A 73 -16.84 -1.41 -24.44
CA ASP A 73 -17.95 -0.96 -25.28
C ASP A 73 -19.25 -0.71 -24.48
N ASN A 74 -19.40 -1.36 -23.31
CA ASN A 74 -20.62 -1.29 -22.49
C ASN A 74 -20.40 -0.62 -21.12
N ARG A 75 -19.22 -0.03 -20.86
CA ARG A 75 -18.82 0.46 -19.55
C ARG A 75 -19.85 1.38 -18.90
N GLU A 76 -20.31 2.41 -19.61
CA GLU A 76 -21.30 3.36 -19.10
C GLU A 76 -22.62 2.67 -18.71
N ARG A 77 -23.03 1.66 -19.46
CA ARG A 77 -24.24 0.88 -19.20
C ARG A 77 -24.08 -0.03 -17.98
N LEU A 78 -22.90 -0.64 -17.83
CA LEU A 78 -22.57 -1.51 -16.70
C LEU A 78 -22.48 -0.71 -15.39
N GLU A 79 -21.85 0.47 -15.43
CA GLU A 79 -21.75 1.38 -14.28
C GLU A 79 -23.10 1.95 -13.87
N ALA A 80 -24.01 2.21 -14.84
CA ALA A 80 -25.34 2.75 -14.56
C ALA A 80 -26.32 1.73 -13.95
N ASN A 81 -26.15 0.42 -14.22
CA ASN A 81 -27.03 -0.62 -13.68
C ASN A 81 -26.24 -1.90 -13.31
N PRO A 82 -25.61 -1.93 -12.11
CA PRO A 82 -24.69 -3.01 -11.71
C PRO A 82 -25.31 -4.41 -11.75
N THR A 83 -26.57 -4.53 -11.33
CA THR A 83 -27.29 -5.82 -11.23
C THR A 83 -27.65 -6.42 -12.60
N GLU A 84 -27.84 -5.57 -13.61
CA GLU A 84 -28.03 -6.01 -15.00
C GLU A 84 -26.69 -6.34 -15.65
N GLY A 85 -25.63 -5.61 -15.26
CA GLY A 85 -24.27 -5.82 -15.74
C GLY A 85 -23.73 -7.21 -15.44
N GLU A 86 -23.93 -7.74 -14.23
CA GLU A 86 -23.47 -9.10 -13.88
C GLU A 86 -24.04 -10.16 -14.82
N LYS A 87 -25.34 -10.08 -15.15
CA LYS A 87 -26.00 -11.04 -16.06
C LYS A 87 -25.52 -10.92 -17.51
N LEU A 88 -25.16 -9.70 -17.92
CA LEU A 88 -24.62 -9.43 -19.26
C LEU A 88 -23.17 -9.91 -19.40
N LEU A 89 -22.41 -9.91 -18.31
CA LEU A 89 -21.02 -10.37 -18.26
C LEU A 89 -20.88 -11.88 -18.07
N GLU A 90 -21.87 -12.54 -17.46
CA GLU A 90 -21.86 -13.98 -17.16
C GLU A 90 -21.48 -14.89 -18.35
N PRO A 91 -21.97 -14.67 -19.60
CA PRO A 91 -21.61 -15.50 -20.75
C PRO A 91 -20.15 -15.39 -21.17
N TYR A 92 -19.52 -14.24 -20.92
CA TYR A 92 -18.11 -14.00 -21.23
C TYR A 92 -17.19 -14.40 -20.08
N PHE A 93 -17.64 -14.22 -18.84
CA PHE A 93 -16.85 -14.53 -17.65
C PHE A 93 -16.76 -16.02 -17.34
N LYS A 94 -17.83 -16.80 -17.53
CA LYS A 94 -17.85 -18.24 -17.24
C LYS A 94 -16.77 -19.04 -17.99
N PRO A 95 -16.60 -18.91 -19.33
CA PRO A 95 -15.55 -19.62 -20.05
C PRO A 95 -14.14 -19.28 -19.54
N ILE A 96 -13.90 -18.00 -19.22
CA ILE A 96 -12.62 -17.53 -18.67
C ILE A 96 -12.38 -18.16 -17.30
N GLN A 97 -13.39 -18.19 -16.43
CA GLN A 97 -13.28 -18.78 -15.09
C GLN A 97 -13.03 -20.30 -15.13
N GLU A 98 -13.60 -21.00 -16.11
CA GLU A 98 -13.36 -22.42 -16.33
C GLU A 98 -11.93 -22.70 -16.84
N LYS A 99 -11.42 -21.87 -17.76
CA LYS A 99 -10.05 -21.97 -18.29
C LYS A 99 -8.99 -21.58 -17.25
N TYR A 100 -9.28 -20.54 -16.46
CA TYR A 100 -8.38 -19.94 -15.49
C TYR A 100 -9.03 -19.94 -14.10
N PRO A 101 -9.16 -21.11 -13.46
CA PRO A 101 -9.80 -21.18 -12.16
C PRO A 101 -8.99 -20.42 -11.11
N ASP A 102 -9.70 -19.67 -10.28
CA ASP A 102 -9.10 -18.99 -9.14
C ASP A 102 -8.37 -19.99 -8.25
N ASN A 103 -7.14 -19.66 -7.88
CA ASN A 103 -6.36 -20.44 -6.94
C ASN A 103 -6.19 -19.62 -5.65
N PRO A 104 -7.02 -19.86 -4.62
CA PRO A 104 -6.99 -19.09 -3.38
C PRO A 104 -5.63 -19.10 -2.70
N LYS A 105 -4.90 -20.23 -2.76
CA LYS A 105 -3.55 -20.34 -2.22
C LYS A 105 -2.58 -19.43 -2.96
N ARG A 106 -2.65 -19.38 -4.29
CA ARG A 106 -1.78 -18.49 -5.07
C ARG A 106 -2.13 -17.03 -4.81
N SER A 107 -3.42 -16.69 -4.80
CA SER A 107 -3.90 -15.33 -4.53
C SER A 107 -3.39 -14.83 -3.17
N ILE A 108 -3.51 -15.63 -2.11
CA ILE A 108 -3.07 -15.20 -0.78
C ILE A 108 -1.56 -14.95 -0.73
N TRP A 109 -0.75 -15.77 -1.39
CA TRP A 109 0.70 -15.55 -1.45
C TRP A 109 1.02 -14.22 -2.13
N ILE A 110 0.33 -13.90 -3.23
CA ILE A 110 0.51 -12.62 -3.94
C ILE A 110 0.10 -11.46 -3.04
N THR A 111 -1.06 -11.55 -2.38
CA THR A 111 -1.54 -10.56 -1.40
C THR A 111 -0.53 -10.34 -0.26
N MET A 112 0.15 -11.38 0.22
CA MET A 112 1.18 -11.23 1.25
C MET A 112 2.44 -10.48 0.76
N GLY A 113 2.68 -10.42 -0.55
CA GLY A 113 3.87 -9.78 -1.13
C GLY A 113 4.04 -8.31 -0.76
N GLY A 114 2.96 -7.53 -0.83
CA GLY A 114 2.97 -6.11 -0.48
C GLY A 114 3.31 -5.85 0.99
N PRO A 115 2.54 -6.41 1.96
CA PRO A 115 2.81 -6.21 3.38
C PRO A 115 4.21 -6.72 3.80
N LEU A 116 4.65 -7.85 3.24
CA LEU A 116 6.01 -8.36 3.48
C LEU A 116 7.08 -7.39 2.97
N GLN A 117 6.87 -6.76 1.81
CA GLN A 117 7.77 -5.74 1.28
C GLN A 117 7.81 -4.49 2.16
N THR A 118 6.67 -4.02 2.65
CA THR A 118 6.57 -2.90 3.60
C THR A 118 7.39 -3.20 4.87
N ILE A 119 7.17 -4.37 5.47
CA ILE A 119 7.84 -4.81 6.69
C ILE A 119 9.35 -4.94 6.45
N PHE A 120 9.74 -5.60 5.36
CA PHE A 120 11.15 -5.76 5.00
C PHE A 120 11.87 -4.41 4.89
N THR A 121 11.25 -3.44 4.22
CA THR A 121 11.82 -2.08 4.08
C THR A 121 11.95 -1.38 5.43
N SER A 122 10.94 -1.51 6.29
CA SER A 122 11.00 -0.98 7.65
C SER A 122 12.13 -1.58 8.48
N VAL A 123 12.29 -2.91 8.42
CA VAL A 123 13.36 -3.64 9.09
C VAL A 123 14.74 -3.20 8.57
N MET A 124 14.91 -3.03 7.25
CA MET A 124 16.14 -2.49 6.68
C MET A 124 16.46 -1.09 7.21
N GLY A 125 15.46 -0.21 7.32
CA GLY A 125 15.62 1.10 7.94
C GLY A 125 16.11 1.00 9.39
N LEU A 126 15.51 0.12 10.18
CA LEU A 126 15.90 -0.10 11.58
C LEU A 126 17.32 -0.64 11.69
N PHE A 127 17.71 -1.53 10.78
CA PHE A 127 19.07 -2.06 10.69
C PHE A 127 20.07 -0.92 10.42
N ILE A 128 19.81 -0.05 9.44
CA ILE A 128 20.65 1.12 9.15
C ILE A 128 20.83 1.98 10.41
N LEU A 129 19.74 2.30 11.11
CA LEU A 129 19.76 3.12 12.33
C LEU A 129 20.55 2.45 13.47
N HIS A 130 20.43 1.13 13.60
CA HIS A 130 21.13 0.35 14.61
C HIS A 130 22.64 0.35 14.37
N PHE A 131 23.11 0.02 13.16
CA PHE A 131 24.53 -0.02 12.82
C PHE A 131 25.21 1.34 12.89
N ARG A 132 24.48 2.38 12.48
CA ARG A 132 24.94 3.77 12.58
C ARG A 132 24.99 4.28 14.02
N LYS A 133 24.37 3.56 14.97
CA LYS A 133 24.18 3.97 16.36
C LYS A 133 23.58 5.38 16.44
N SER A 134 22.64 5.70 15.55
CA SER A 134 22.15 7.07 15.30
C SER A 134 21.55 7.71 16.56
N LYS A 135 21.00 6.90 17.47
CA LYS A 135 20.51 7.32 18.80
C LYS A 135 21.53 8.14 19.60
N TYR A 136 22.83 7.88 19.44
CA TYR A 136 23.90 8.54 20.21
C TYR A 136 24.56 9.68 19.44
N GLN A 137 24.13 9.97 18.21
CA GLN A 137 24.72 11.00 17.37
C GLN A 137 24.05 12.36 17.63
N SER A 138 24.85 13.40 17.86
CA SER A 138 24.37 14.77 18.05
C SER A 138 23.87 15.42 16.75
N LYS A 139 24.33 14.93 15.59
CA LYS A 139 23.94 15.39 14.26
C LYS A 139 23.65 14.20 13.34
N PHE A 140 22.43 14.14 12.85
CA PHE A 140 22.01 13.14 11.87
C PHE A 140 22.65 13.42 10.51
N ARG A 141 23.19 12.39 9.88
CA ARG A 141 23.66 12.42 8.49
C ARG A 141 22.54 11.94 7.55
N PHE A 142 22.78 12.05 6.26
CA PHE A 142 21.85 11.59 5.22
C PHE A 142 21.38 10.14 5.45
N LEU A 143 22.30 9.21 5.73
CA LEU A 143 21.96 7.80 5.98
C LEU A 143 21.10 7.59 7.23
N ASP A 144 21.24 8.45 8.24
CA ASP A 144 20.40 8.37 9.45
C ASP A 144 18.97 8.80 9.10
N TRP A 145 18.79 9.84 8.27
CA TRP A 145 17.48 10.25 7.78
C TRP A 145 16.86 9.22 6.83
N LEU A 146 17.65 8.65 5.92
CA LEU A 146 17.20 7.56 5.06
C LEU A 146 16.69 6.38 5.91
N GLY A 147 17.46 5.97 6.93
CA GLY A 147 17.04 4.93 7.87
C GLY A 147 15.72 5.27 8.57
N VAL A 148 15.54 6.52 9.02
CA VAL A 148 14.27 6.99 9.60
C VAL A 148 13.11 6.84 8.62
N PHE A 149 13.25 7.34 7.38
CA PHE A 149 12.17 7.25 6.40
C PHE A 149 11.84 5.81 6.02
N LEU A 150 12.85 4.96 5.79
CA LEU A 150 12.65 3.54 5.50
C LEU A 150 11.96 2.82 6.66
N SER A 151 12.38 3.05 7.92
CA SER A 151 11.74 2.48 9.10
C SER A 151 10.25 2.83 9.20
N LEU A 152 9.87 4.01 8.73
CA LEU A 152 8.50 4.49 8.79
C LEU A 152 7.60 3.95 7.66
N PHE A 153 8.08 3.07 6.78
CA PHE A 153 7.22 2.40 5.78
C PHE A 153 6.09 1.61 6.46
N ILE A 154 6.35 1.08 7.65
CA ILE A 154 5.35 0.39 8.49
C ILE A 154 4.16 1.27 8.87
N LEU A 155 4.22 2.60 8.67
CA LEU A 155 3.07 3.49 8.84
C LEU A 155 1.94 3.18 7.86
N ARG A 156 2.21 2.53 6.72
CA ARG A 156 1.15 2.07 5.79
C ARG A 156 0.19 1.10 6.48
N GLU A 157 0.72 0.17 7.26
CA GLU A 157 -0.09 -0.79 8.03
C GLU A 157 -0.99 -0.10 9.07
N VAL A 158 -0.44 0.93 9.73
CA VAL A 158 -1.19 1.77 10.67
C VAL A 158 -2.27 2.55 9.95
N PHE A 159 -1.95 3.14 8.79
CA PHE A 159 -2.88 3.90 7.96
C PHE A 159 -4.02 3.01 7.45
N ASN A 160 -3.72 1.83 6.92
CA ASN A 160 -4.71 0.89 6.39
C ASN A 160 -5.69 0.43 7.48
N ALA A 161 -5.19 0.03 8.65
CA ALA A 161 -6.03 -0.38 9.76
C ALA A 161 -6.92 0.77 10.28
N PHE A 162 -6.35 1.98 10.40
CA PHE A 162 -7.10 3.16 10.86
C PHE A 162 -8.14 3.62 9.84
N HIS A 163 -7.79 3.59 8.55
CA HIS A 163 -8.71 3.89 7.47
C HIS A 163 -9.88 2.89 7.44
N GLY A 164 -9.59 1.59 7.54
CA GLY A 164 -10.63 0.56 7.66
C GLY A 164 -11.55 0.80 8.85
N LEU A 165 -10.99 1.21 10.01
CA LEU A 165 -11.77 1.46 11.22
C LEU A 165 -12.71 2.66 11.04
N ILE A 166 -12.23 3.74 10.43
CA ILE A 166 -13.06 4.89 10.10
C ILE A 166 -14.17 4.47 9.14
N THR A 167 -13.84 3.72 8.09
CA THR A 167 -14.84 3.28 7.11
C THR A 167 -15.91 2.42 7.76
N GLU A 168 -15.55 1.48 8.66
CA GLU A 168 -16.53 0.66 9.39
C GLU A 168 -17.40 1.48 10.36
N LEU A 169 -16.84 2.50 11.02
CA LEU A 169 -17.59 3.31 11.99
C LEU A 169 -18.55 4.31 11.33
N PHE A 170 -18.21 4.81 10.13
CA PHE A 170 -18.95 5.89 9.46
C PHE A 170 -19.71 5.46 8.21
N SER A 171 -19.48 4.26 7.67
CA SER A 171 -20.19 3.74 6.50
C SER A 171 -21.17 2.66 6.91
N GLU A 172 -22.38 2.67 6.34
CA GLU A 172 -23.36 1.59 6.53
C GLU A 172 -22.94 0.27 5.84
N ILE A 173 -21.93 0.35 4.96
CA ILE A 173 -21.40 -0.79 4.20
C ILE A 173 -20.06 -1.20 4.83
N GLN A 174 -19.96 -2.46 5.24
CA GLN A 174 -18.71 -3.07 5.66
C GLN A 174 -17.80 -3.25 4.45
N PHE A 175 -16.89 -2.30 4.22
CA PHE A 175 -15.88 -2.40 3.17
C PHE A 175 -14.51 -2.71 3.77
N TYR A 176 -14.16 -3.99 3.80
CA TYR A 176 -12.85 -4.46 4.22
C TYR A 176 -11.91 -4.49 3.00
N ALA A 177 -11.38 -3.33 2.63
CA ALA A 177 -10.33 -3.25 1.63
C ALA A 177 -8.96 -3.17 2.29
N GLY A 178 -8.07 -4.07 1.88
CA GLY A 178 -6.67 -4.11 2.30
C GLY A 178 -6.16 -5.54 2.41
N ASP A 179 -4.86 -5.70 2.18
CA ASP A 179 -4.22 -7.01 2.14
C ASP A 179 -4.32 -7.75 3.48
N GLU A 180 -4.18 -7.04 4.59
CA GLU A 180 -4.20 -7.63 5.93
C GLU A 180 -5.59 -8.19 6.30
N PHE A 181 -6.65 -7.54 5.81
CA PHE A 181 -8.03 -7.99 5.96
C PHE A 181 -8.29 -9.25 5.14
N ASN A 182 -7.84 -9.25 3.87
CA ASN A 182 -7.92 -10.40 2.98
C ASN A 182 -7.17 -11.61 3.54
N ILE A 183 -5.99 -11.38 4.11
CA ILE A 183 -5.20 -12.43 4.75
C ILE A 183 -5.92 -13.01 5.97
N SER A 184 -6.47 -12.16 6.83
CA SER A 184 -7.23 -12.63 8.00
C SER A 184 -8.43 -13.48 7.60
N ASN A 185 -9.17 -13.04 6.58
CA ASN A 185 -10.34 -13.75 6.06
C ASN A 185 -9.96 -15.12 5.46
N TYR A 186 -8.88 -15.18 4.68
CA TYR A 186 -8.38 -16.44 4.11
C TYR A 186 -8.05 -17.50 5.17
N PHE A 187 -7.46 -17.09 6.29
CA PHE A 187 -7.14 -18.00 7.40
C PHE A 187 -8.34 -18.31 8.32
N GLY A 188 -9.53 -17.77 8.03
CA GLY A 188 -10.73 -17.94 8.86
C GLY A 188 -10.61 -17.26 10.23
N TRP A 189 -9.74 -16.26 10.35
CA TRP A 189 -9.62 -15.46 11.56
C TRP A 189 -10.66 -14.34 11.58
N ASN A 190 -10.79 -13.69 12.74
CA ASN A 190 -11.51 -12.42 12.75
C ASN A 190 -10.78 -11.44 11.82
N VAL A 191 -11.53 -10.78 10.94
CA VAL A 191 -11.04 -9.89 9.87
C VAL A 191 -10.11 -8.79 10.42
N TRP A 192 -10.27 -8.40 11.68
CA TRP A 192 -9.43 -7.41 12.38
C TRP A 192 -8.14 -7.95 12.99
N THR A 193 -7.95 -9.27 13.05
CA THR A 193 -6.82 -9.87 13.79
C THR A 193 -5.46 -9.45 13.24
N LEU A 194 -5.21 -9.67 11.94
CA LEU A 194 -3.93 -9.27 11.35
C LEU A 194 -3.77 -7.74 11.25
N PRO A 195 -4.77 -6.96 10.79
CA PRO A 195 -4.68 -5.50 10.77
C PRO A 195 -4.32 -4.90 12.14
N LEU A 196 -4.93 -5.37 13.23
CA LEU A 196 -4.62 -4.88 14.57
C LEU A 196 -3.20 -5.25 15.03
N ILE A 197 -2.74 -6.47 14.74
CA ILE A 197 -1.37 -6.88 15.03
C ILE A 197 -0.38 -5.97 14.28
N MET A 198 -0.59 -5.76 12.99
CA MET A 198 0.28 -4.93 12.16
C MET A 198 0.24 -3.45 12.58
N MET A 199 -0.93 -2.93 12.95
CA MET A 199 -1.08 -1.58 13.50
C MET A 199 -0.29 -1.42 14.81
N ILE A 200 -0.39 -2.37 15.74
CA ILE A 200 0.35 -2.31 17.01
C ILE A 200 1.86 -2.31 16.75
N ILE A 201 2.34 -3.20 15.89
CA ILE A 201 3.76 -3.26 15.51
C ILE A 201 4.20 -1.92 14.89
N GLY A 202 3.43 -1.41 13.92
CA GLY A 202 3.73 -0.16 13.24
C GLY A 202 3.75 1.05 14.17
N VAL A 203 2.82 1.13 15.12
CA VAL A 203 2.80 2.18 16.15
C VAL A 203 4.02 2.07 17.05
N VAL A 204 4.36 0.88 17.55
CA VAL A 204 5.53 0.66 18.41
C VAL A 204 6.84 1.07 17.71
N VAL A 205 7.02 0.63 16.45
CA VAL A 205 8.19 0.99 15.64
C VAL A 205 8.25 2.50 15.41
N SER A 206 7.13 3.13 15.05
CA SER A 206 7.06 4.56 14.78
C SER A 206 7.37 5.40 16.02
N LEU A 207 6.80 5.03 17.17
CA LEU A 207 7.09 5.68 18.46
C LEU A 207 8.56 5.50 18.85
N TYR A 208 9.13 4.31 18.64
CA TYR A 208 10.55 4.08 18.86
C TYR A 208 11.41 5.02 18.00
N VAL A 209 11.17 5.07 16.68
CA VAL A 209 11.95 5.92 15.77
C VAL A 209 11.81 7.40 16.15
N ILE A 210 10.60 7.89 16.38
CA ILE A 210 10.35 9.31 16.67
C ILE A 210 10.94 9.73 18.03
N PHE A 211 10.74 8.93 19.08
CA PHE A 211 11.07 9.35 20.45
C PHE A 211 12.42 8.82 20.96
N ASN A 212 12.96 7.75 20.37
CA ASN A 212 14.26 7.21 20.78
C ASN A 212 15.36 7.47 19.76
N VAL A 213 15.06 7.58 18.47
CA VAL A 213 16.08 7.78 17.43
C VAL A 213 16.21 9.26 17.07
N ILE A 214 15.12 9.91 16.66
CA ILE A 214 15.18 11.30 16.18
C ILE A 214 15.59 12.26 17.32
N PRO A 215 16.52 13.21 17.09
CA PRO A 215 16.93 14.18 18.11
C PRO A 215 15.77 15.10 18.50
N ILE A 216 15.67 15.42 19.79
CA ILE A 216 14.54 16.17 20.37
C ILE A 216 14.26 17.52 19.68
N SER A 217 15.29 18.16 19.13
CA SER A 217 15.21 19.43 18.41
C SER A 217 14.48 19.37 17.06
N TYR A 218 14.34 18.18 16.46
CA TYR A 218 13.67 17.99 15.16
C TYR A 218 12.28 17.36 15.28
N ARG A 219 11.97 16.68 16.39
CA ARG A 219 10.77 15.84 16.54
C ARG A 219 9.47 16.56 16.20
N PHE A 220 9.26 17.76 16.76
CA PHE A 220 8.02 18.50 16.51
C PHE A 220 7.84 18.85 15.03
N SER A 221 8.90 19.34 14.40
CA SER A 221 8.89 19.67 12.97
C SER A 221 8.71 18.43 12.09
N PHE A 222 9.31 17.31 12.51
CA PHE A 222 9.20 16.03 11.81
C PHE A 222 7.78 15.45 11.87
N ILE A 223 7.14 15.46 13.06
CA ILE A 223 5.76 14.98 13.23
C ILE A 223 4.80 15.82 12.39
N LEU A 224 4.92 17.15 12.44
CA LEU A 224 4.08 18.05 11.65
C LEU A 224 4.32 17.86 10.15
N ALA A 225 5.58 17.66 9.74
CA ALA A 225 5.92 17.37 8.36
C ALA A 225 5.37 16.01 7.88
N GLY A 226 5.33 15.00 8.76
CA GLY A 226 4.74 13.70 8.46
C GLY A 226 3.25 13.80 8.21
N LEU A 227 2.54 14.57 9.03
CA LEU A 227 1.11 14.82 8.84
C LEU A 227 0.83 15.57 7.53
N VAL A 228 1.50 16.70 7.31
CA VAL A 228 1.26 17.54 6.12
C VAL A 228 1.75 16.85 4.85
N GLY A 229 2.98 16.34 4.86
CA GLY A 229 3.61 15.70 3.71
C GLY A 229 3.02 14.34 3.37
N GLY A 230 2.65 13.53 4.38
CA GLY A 230 2.01 12.24 4.14
C GLY A 230 0.61 12.38 3.52
N LEU A 231 -0.22 13.27 4.08
CA LEU A 231 -1.57 13.51 3.54
C LEU A 231 -1.53 14.17 2.16
N SER A 232 -0.69 15.19 1.97
CA SER A 232 -0.55 15.82 0.65
C SER A 232 0.09 14.90 -0.38
N GLY A 233 1.08 14.08 0.00
CA GLY A 233 1.67 13.06 -0.86
C GLY A 233 0.64 12.03 -1.31
N PHE A 234 -0.16 11.52 -0.38
CA PHE A 234 -1.27 10.63 -0.67
C PHE A 234 -2.29 11.28 -1.61
N ALA A 235 -2.73 12.51 -1.32
CA ALA A 235 -3.70 13.22 -2.16
C ALA A 235 -3.17 13.53 -3.57
N ILE A 236 -1.88 13.87 -3.71
CA ILE A 236 -1.28 14.16 -5.02
C ILE A 236 -1.10 12.89 -5.83
N TRP A 237 -0.65 11.80 -5.22
CA TRP A 237 -0.56 10.51 -5.89
C TRP A 237 -1.95 10.01 -6.29
N PHE A 238 -2.83 9.90 -5.28
CA PHE A 238 -4.31 9.81 -5.26
C PHE A 238 -5.12 10.51 -6.37
N GLY A 239 -4.83 11.79 -6.56
CA GLY A 239 -5.73 12.68 -7.28
C GLY A 239 -5.19 13.17 -8.62
N TYR A 240 -3.88 13.03 -8.87
CA TYR A 240 -3.28 13.69 -10.03
C TYR A 240 -2.09 12.94 -10.63
N LEU A 241 -1.04 12.71 -9.85
CA LEU A 241 0.26 12.35 -10.41
C LEU A 241 0.33 10.88 -10.85
N GLY A 242 -0.28 9.97 -10.09
CA GLY A 242 -0.19 8.56 -10.45
C GLY A 242 -1.03 8.16 -11.67
N PRO A 243 -2.26 8.66 -11.89
CA PRO A 243 -3.02 8.39 -13.12
C PRO A 243 -2.32 8.92 -14.39
N ILE A 244 -1.47 9.94 -14.26
CA ILE A 244 -0.68 10.49 -15.35
C ILE A 244 0.54 9.61 -15.67
N LEU A 245 1.16 9.01 -14.65
CA LEU A 245 2.43 8.28 -14.80
C LEU A 245 2.25 6.78 -15.05
N LEU A 246 1.15 6.20 -14.60
CA LEU A 246 0.87 4.77 -14.73
C LEU A 246 -0.46 4.52 -15.45
N PRO A 247 -0.60 3.37 -16.12
CA PRO A 247 -1.85 3.01 -16.75
C PRO A 247 -2.98 2.95 -15.72
N ILE A 248 -4.16 3.45 -16.13
CA ILE A 248 -5.36 3.48 -15.29
C ILE A 248 -6.24 2.24 -15.55
N GLU A 249 -6.13 1.64 -16.75
CA GLU A 249 -7.03 0.62 -17.25
C GLU A 249 -6.27 -0.64 -17.69
N ILE A 250 -6.91 -1.79 -17.48
CA ILE A 250 -6.43 -3.14 -17.79
C ILE A 250 -6.84 -3.54 -19.21
#